data_AF-A0A7X4I2G7-F1
#
_entry.id   AF-A0A7X4I2G7-F1
#
_cell.length_a   1.000
_cell.length_b   1.000
_cell.length_c   1.000
_cell.angle_alpha   90.00
_cell.angle_beta   90.00
_cell.angle_gamma   90.00
#
_symmetry.space_group_name_H-M   'P 1'
#
loop_
_entity.id
_entity.type
_entity.pdbx_description
1 polymer ?
#
loop_
_entity_poly.entity_id
_entity_poly.type
_entity_poly.pdbx_seq_one_letter_code
_entity_poly.pdbx_strand_id
1 'polypeptide(L)'
;MHEEERPVALRVGVEKLRGMRNLARSVRVLARSLSVGLPSEVAWIAGLKSEGTGRACLPRIAVVELMGRELREPGTLLRRDKYAELVGAVTAVGIPKADEAVKNLRRAVEEYRRKERERLWKAAIEQAVGPLRGILEQTIDARQSAFETKIEEMLDVAGIAYERLDDGSIPGAPDFCLGSDASEQIVVELKTAANDKDVGLNGATDVVKGAAIVGRSKVCKATLANPGFEPNVPWQVSNVEDLALVEACQFGYGISLVTRGEVTKGTFLDWLRIPGMVAVSQLRGLVTTVSE
;
A
#
# COMPACT_ATOMS: atom_id res chain seq x y z
N MET A 1 -15.19 -0.69 -21.97
CA MET A 1 -14.70 -0.90 -23.34
C MET A 1 -15.21 -2.24 -23.81
N HIS A 2 -16.23 -2.22 -24.66
CA HIS A 2 -16.86 -3.42 -25.21
C HIS A 2 -15.82 -4.18 -26.05
N GLU A 3 -15.94 -5.50 -26.14
CA GLU A 3 -14.97 -6.35 -26.85
C GLU A 3 -14.81 -5.94 -28.32
N GLU A 4 -15.87 -5.42 -28.92
CA GLU A 4 -15.91 -4.92 -30.30
C GLU A 4 -15.08 -3.64 -30.52
N GLU A 5 -14.84 -2.84 -29.47
CA GLU A 5 -14.03 -1.61 -29.54
C GLU A 5 -12.52 -1.89 -29.49
N ARG A 6 -12.11 -3.14 -29.20
CA ARG A 6 -10.70 -3.52 -29.13
C ARG A 6 -10.14 -3.83 -30.52
N PRO A 7 -8.84 -3.53 -30.77
CA PRO A 7 -8.15 -4.01 -31.97
C PRO A 7 -8.32 -5.52 -32.12
N VAL A 8 -8.46 -6.03 -33.34
CA VAL A 8 -8.75 -7.45 -33.63
C VAL A 8 -7.77 -8.39 -32.92
N ALA A 9 -6.48 -8.04 -32.87
CA ALA A 9 -5.44 -8.80 -32.17
C ALA A 9 -5.60 -8.87 -30.64
N LEU A 10 -6.42 -8.01 -30.04
CA LEU A 10 -6.69 -7.90 -28.60
C LEU A 10 -8.14 -8.30 -28.25
N ARG A 11 -8.92 -8.81 -29.21
CA ARG A 11 -10.22 -9.45 -28.98
C ARG A 11 -10.00 -10.89 -28.53
N VAL A 12 -9.34 -11.05 -27.39
CA VAL A 12 -9.05 -12.33 -26.74
C VAL A 12 -9.68 -12.34 -25.36
N GLY A 13 -9.93 -13.53 -24.82
CA GLY A 13 -10.52 -13.71 -23.49
C GLY A 13 -9.80 -12.91 -22.40
N VAL A 14 -10.56 -12.49 -21.39
CA VAL A 14 -10.09 -11.61 -20.30
C VAL A 14 -8.82 -12.14 -19.63
N GLU A 15 -8.71 -13.46 -19.45
CA GLU A 15 -7.52 -14.10 -18.88
C GLU A 15 -6.27 -13.93 -19.76
N LYS A 16 -6.39 -14.04 -21.09
CA LYS A 16 -5.26 -13.81 -22.01
C LYS A 16 -4.84 -12.34 -21.99
N LEU A 17 -5.79 -11.40 -21.92
CA LEU A 17 -5.47 -9.98 -21.77
C LEU A 17 -4.76 -9.68 -20.44
N ARG A 18 -5.18 -10.33 -19.35
CA ARG A 18 -4.51 -10.26 -18.04
C ARG A 18 -3.08 -10.78 -18.14
N GLY A 19 -2.88 -11.95 -18.74
CA GLY A 19 -1.56 -12.54 -19.00
C GLY A 19 -0.63 -11.61 -19.81
N MET A 20 -1.14 -11.01 -20.89
CA MET A 20 -0.38 -10.06 -21.70
C MET A 20 0.03 -8.80 -20.93
N ARG A 21 -0.87 -8.22 -20.12
CA ARG A 21 -0.54 -7.06 -19.28
C ARG A 21 0.52 -7.40 -18.24
N ASN A 22 0.43 -8.57 -17.63
CA ASN A 22 1.40 -9.06 -16.65
C ASN A 22 2.78 -9.24 -17.31
N LEU A 23 2.84 -9.87 -18.48
CA LEU A 23 4.08 -10.02 -19.25
C LEU A 23 4.70 -8.67 -19.61
N ALA A 24 3.90 -7.74 -20.16
CA ALA A 24 4.38 -6.41 -20.52
C ALA A 24 4.94 -5.65 -19.29
N ARG A 25 4.33 -5.81 -18.12
CA ARG A 25 4.84 -5.24 -16.86
C ARG A 25 6.19 -5.86 -16.48
N SER A 26 6.30 -7.18 -16.48
CA SER A 26 7.56 -7.88 -16.16
C SER A 26 8.70 -7.48 -17.10
N VAL A 27 8.43 -7.39 -18.41
CA VAL A 27 9.40 -6.93 -19.42
C VAL A 27 9.86 -5.50 -19.13
N ARG A 28 8.96 -4.57 -18.77
CA ARG A 28 9.36 -3.20 -18.41
C ARG A 28 10.23 -3.13 -17.17
N VAL A 29 9.95 -3.94 -16.15
CA VAL A 29 10.76 -3.99 -14.92
C VAL A 29 12.16 -4.50 -15.23
N LEU A 30 12.27 -5.60 -15.99
CA LEU A 30 13.55 -6.16 -16.42
C LEU A 30 14.32 -5.19 -17.32
N ALA A 31 13.67 -4.57 -18.30
CA ALA A 31 14.28 -3.58 -19.16
C ALA A 31 14.83 -2.39 -18.37
N ARG A 32 14.09 -1.91 -17.35
CA ARG A 32 14.58 -0.85 -16.45
C ARG A 32 15.82 -1.30 -15.68
N SER A 33 15.77 -2.49 -15.07
CA SER A 33 16.88 -3.09 -14.33
C SER A 33 18.14 -3.20 -15.20
N LEU A 34 18.02 -3.69 -16.44
CA LEU A 34 19.10 -3.77 -17.42
C LEU A 34 19.64 -2.38 -17.78
N SER A 35 18.77 -1.41 -18.05
CA SER A 35 19.17 -0.04 -18.44
C SER A 35 19.95 0.69 -17.36
N VAL A 36 19.63 0.47 -16.07
CA VAL A 36 20.37 1.08 -14.95
C VAL A 36 21.50 0.20 -14.41
N GLY A 37 21.58 -1.05 -14.88
CA GLY A 37 22.55 -2.04 -14.43
C GLY A 37 22.45 -2.39 -12.94
N LEU A 38 21.22 -2.47 -12.40
CA LEU A 38 20.94 -2.83 -11.00
C LEU A 38 19.87 -3.93 -10.94
N PRO A 39 19.87 -4.80 -9.92
CA PRO A 39 18.78 -5.74 -9.67
C PRO A 39 17.42 -5.05 -9.56
N SER A 40 16.35 -5.72 -10.00
CA SER A 40 15.00 -5.15 -10.07
C SER A 40 14.49 -4.61 -8.73
N GLU A 41 14.92 -5.22 -7.63
CA GLU A 41 14.55 -4.90 -6.25
C GLU A 41 15.04 -3.51 -5.83
N VAL A 42 16.16 -3.04 -6.40
CA VAL A 42 16.79 -1.75 -6.05
C VAL A 42 16.89 -0.78 -7.23
N ALA A 43 16.49 -1.20 -8.43
CA ALA A 43 16.49 -0.37 -9.63
C ALA A 43 15.62 0.89 -9.50
N TRP A 44 14.67 0.90 -8.55
CA TRP A 44 13.86 2.07 -8.26
C TRP A 44 14.69 3.21 -7.61
N ILE A 45 15.69 2.88 -6.78
CA ILE A 45 16.57 3.84 -6.09
C ILE A 45 17.37 4.68 -7.09
N ALA A 46 17.82 4.08 -8.21
CA ALA A 46 18.51 4.81 -9.28
C ALA A 46 17.63 5.86 -9.98
N GLY A 47 16.30 5.77 -9.83
CA GLY A 47 15.38 6.79 -10.33
C GLY A 47 15.19 7.98 -9.39
N LEU A 48 15.72 7.93 -8.17
CA LEU A 48 15.58 8.99 -7.18
C LEU A 48 16.53 10.14 -7.50
N LYS A 49 15.98 11.36 -7.50
CA LYS A 49 16.70 12.57 -7.82
C LYS A 49 16.70 13.53 -6.64
N SER A 50 17.83 14.17 -6.38
CA SER A 50 17.96 15.23 -5.39
C SER A 50 17.24 16.48 -5.92
N GLU A 51 16.32 17.05 -5.11
CA GLU A 51 15.49 18.20 -5.51
C GLU A 51 16.30 19.41 -5.95
N GLY A 52 17.43 19.68 -5.29
CA GLY A 52 18.26 20.86 -5.60
C GLY A 52 19.09 20.73 -6.87
N THR A 53 19.41 19.50 -7.30
CA THR A 53 20.36 19.27 -8.42
C THR A 53 19.76 18.54 -9.61
N GLY A 54 18.61 17.87 -9.43
CA GLY A 54 18.02 16.97 -10.43
C GLY A 54 18.86 15.72 -10.75
N ARG A 55 20.01 15.54 -10.08
CA ARG A 55 20.92 14.40 -10.24
C ARG A 55 20.48 13.24 -9.37
N ALA A 56 20.95 12.04 -9.72
CA ALA A 56 20.70 10.83 -8.92
C ALA A 56 21.18 11.03 -7.47
N CYS A 57 20.37 10.60 -6.50
CA CYS A 57 20.73 10.74 -5.08
C CYS A 57 21.98 9.94 -4.71
N LEU A 58 22.16 8.76 -5.31
CA LEU A 58 23.29 7.87 -5.06
C LEU A 58 23.86 7.32 -6.37
N PRO A 59 25.18 7.14 -6.46
CA PRO A 59 25.79 6.38 -7.54
C PRO A 59 25.47 4.89 -7.40
N ARG A 60 25.59 4.14 -8.50
CA ARG A 60 25.25 2.71 -8.56
C ARG A 60 25.93 1.87 -7.49
N ILE A 61 27.21 2.12 -7.23
CA ILE A 61 28.00 1.36 -6.23
C ILE A 61 27.42 1.49 -4.81
N ALA A 62 26.93 2.68 -4.44
CA ALA A 62 26.25 2.88 -3.16
C ALA A 62 24.92 2.12 -3.11
N VAL A 63 24.16 2.08 -4.22
CA VAL A 63 22.90 1.33 -4.26
C VAL A 63 23.13 -0.17 -4.08
N VAL A 64 24.20 -0.72 -4.67
CA VAL A 64 24.59 -2.12 -4.49
C VAL A 64 25.03 -2.37 -3.04
N GLU A 65 25.78 -1.45 -2.43
CA GLU A 65 26.19 -1.56 -1.03
C GLU A 65 24.98 -1.57 -0.07
N LEU A 66 24.00 -0.69 -0.32
CA LEU A 66 22.73 -0.69 0.43
C LEU A 66 22.00 -2.03 0.29
N MET A 67 21.94 -2.58 -0.92
CA MET A 67 21.34 -3.89 -1.17
C MET A 67 22.05 -5.01 -0.40
N GLY A 68 23.39 -5.01 -0.38
CA GLY A 68 24.20 -5.99 0.35
C GLY A 68 23.98 -5.98 1.86
N ARG A 69 23.41 -4.89 2.40
CA ARG A 69 23.02 -4.73 3.81
C ARG A 69 21.52 -4.83 4.05
N GLU A 70 20.76 -5.30 3.05
CA GLU A 70 19.30 -5.42 3.11
C GLU A 70 18.56 -4.07 3.27
N LEU A 71 19.23 -2.94 2.99
CA LEU A 71 18.67 -1.60 3.03
C LEU A 71 18.05 -1.23 1.67
N ARG A 72 17.07 -2.02 1.24
CA ARG A 72 16.46 -1.92 -0.11
C ARG A 72 15.03 -1.38 -0.16
N GLU A 73 14.29 -1.52 0.94
CA GLU A 73 12.87 -1.16 1.00
C GLU A 73 12.67 0.33 1.33
N PRO A 74 11.71 1.04 0.71
CA PRO A 74 11.43 2.44 1.03
C PRO A 74 11.19 2.68 2.52
N GLY A 75 10.43 1.78 3.19
CA GLY A 75 10.19 1.86 4.63
C GLY A 75 11.49 1.77 5.43
N THR A 76 12.35 0.81 5.11
CA THR A 76 13.65 0.61 5.78
C THR A 76 14.58 1.81 5.60
N LEU A 77 14.63 2.41 4.41
CA LEU A 77 15.44 3.60 4.15
C LEU A 77 15.00 4.82 4.98
N LEU A 78 13.71 4.89 5.34
CA LEU A 78 13.13 5.96 6.14
C LEU A 78 13.09 5.66 7.65
N ARG A 79 13.50 4.48 8.08
CA ARG A 79 13.56 4.14 9.51
C ARG A 79 14.61 4.95 10.26
N ARG A 80 14.28 5.42 11.46
CA ARG A 80 15.21 6.27 12.24
C ARG A 80 16.39 5.45 12.78
N ASP A 81 16.13 4.23 13.22
CA ASP A 81 17.15 3.32 13.76
C ASP A 81 18.15 2.83 12.71
N LYS A 82 17.78 2.88 11.42
CA LYS A 82 18.65 2.52 10.29
C LYS A 82 19.53 3.65 9.78
N TYR A 83 19.39 4.87 10.31
CA TYR A 83 20.11 6.04 9.79
C TYR A 83 21.64 5.88 9.85
N ALA A 84 22.18 5.44 10.97
CA ALA A 84 23.62 5.24 11.12
C ALA A 84 24.16 4.16 10.16
N GLU A 85 23.37 3.11 9.94
CA GLU A 85 23.71 2.02 9.02
C GLU A 85 23.76 2.51 7.55
N LEU A 86 22.79 3.36 7.16
CA LEU A 86 22.77 4.01 5.85
C LEU A 86 24.00 4.89 5.64
N VAL A 87 24.37 5.71 6.64
CA VAL A 87 25.58 6.55 6.57
C VAL A 87 26.83 5.68 6.48
N GLY A 88 26.89 4.58 7.23
CA GLY A 88 27.99 3.63 7.16
C GLY A 88 28.14 2.99 5.77
N ALA A 89 27.02 2.58 5.15
CA ALA A 89 26.99 2.01 3.81
C ALA A 89 27.49 3.02 2.75
N VAL A 90 26.99 4.26 2.80
CA VAL A 90 27.39 5.33 1.87
C VAL A 90 28.86 5.73 2.08
N THR A 91 29.34 5.74 3.32
CA THR A 91 30.76 5.99 3.65
C THR A 91 31.67 4.89 3.12
N ALA A 92 31.26 3.62 3.21
CA ALA A 92 32.08 2.47 2.78
C ALA A 92 32.46 2.50 1.30
N VAL A 93 31.64 3.14 0.45
CA VAL A 93 31.91 3.31 -0.98
C VAL A 93 32.61 4.64 -1.32
N GLY A 94 33.08 5.38 -0.30
CA GLY A 94 33.89 6.59 -0.48
C GLY A 94 33.12 7.84 -0.92
N ILE A 95 31.81 7.92 -0.68
CA ILE A 95 31.02 9.12 -1.01
C ILE A 95 31.34 10.25 -0.03
N PRO A 96 31.83 11.42 -0.50
CA PRO A 96 32.05 12.57 0.36
C PRO A 96 30.73 13.05 0.98
N LYS A 97 30.78 13.54 2.22
CA LYS A 97 29.59 14.02 2.96
C LYS A 97 28.44 13.01 2.97
N ALA A 98 28.74 11.76 3.31
CA ALA A 98 27.78 10.65 3.36
C ALA A 98 26.49 10.99 4.12
N ASP A 99 26.58 11.73 5.23
CA ASP A 99 25.41 12.19 6.00
C ASP A 99 24.45 13.06 5.16
N GLU A 100 24.97 14.01 4.39
CA GLU A 100 24.17 14.87 3.50
C GLU A 100 23.55 14.06 2.36
N ALA A 101 24.32 13.11 1.80
CA ALA A 101 23.82 12.20 0.77
C ALA A 101 22.66 11.32 1.29
N VAL A 102 22.75 10.81 2.51
CA VAL A 102 21.68 10.03 3.15
C VAL A 102 20.45 10.89 3.44
N LYS A 103 20.61 12.13 3.90
CA LYS A 103 19.48 13.08 4.06
C LYS A 103 18.76 13.32 2.74
N ASN A 104 19.52 13.55 1.66
CA ASN A 104 18.97 13.75 0.32
C ASN A 104 18.28 12.49 -0.22
N LEU A 105 18.86 11.30 0.02
CA LEU A 105 18.22 10.03 -0.30
C LEU A 105 16.86 9.92 0.39
N ARG A 106 16.81 10.12 1.72
CA ARG A 106 15.60 9.95 2.51
C ARG A 106 14.49 10.89 2.06
N ARG A 107 14.80 12.17 1.80
CA ARG A 107 13.82 13.11 1.24
C ARG A 107 13.29 12.64 -0.13
N ALA A 108 14.17 12.15 -1.00
CA ALA A 108 13.74 11.62 -2.28
C ALA A 108 12.89 10.34 -2.15
N VAL A 109 13.13 9.52 -1.12
CA VAL A 109 12.31 8.33 -0.80
C VAL A 109 10.93 8.74 -0.26
N GLU A 110 10.84 9.76 0.60
CA GLU A 110 9.57 10.33 1.07
C GLU A 110 8.72 10.81 -0.12
N GLU A 111 9.33 11.59 -1.01
CA GLU A 111 8.69 12.09 -2.23
C GLU A 111 8.31 10.96 -3.19
N TYR A 112 9.14 9.91 -3.27
CA TYR A 112 8.83 8.71 -4.04
C TYR A 112 7.59 8.00 -3.50
N ARG A 113 7.48 7.80 -2.17
CA ARG A 113 6.29 7.18 -1.55
C ARG A 113 5.04 8.03 -1.78
N ARG A 114 5.14 9.35 -1.64
CA ARG A 114 4.03 10.28 -1.93
C ARG A 114 3.53 10.11 -3.36
N LYS A 115 4.44 10.13 -4.34
CA LYS A 115 4.11 9.88 -5.76
C LYS A 115 3.58 8.47 -6.02
N GLU A 116 4.02 7.47 -5.26
CA GLU A 116 3.50 6.11 -5.39
C GLU A 116 2.02 6.05 -4.97
N ARG A 117 1.67 6.66 -3.83
CA ARG A 117 0.28 6.79 -3.37
C ARG A 117 -0.58 7.53 -4.39
N GLU A 118 -0.11 8.67 -4.89
CA GLU A 118 -0.79 9.45 -5.94
C GLU A 118 -1.04 8.64 -7.21
N ARG A 119 -0.02 7.91 -7.70
CA ARG A 119 -0.15 7.04 -8.88
C ARG A 119 -1.16 5.93 -8.65
N LEU A 120 -1.21 5.36 -7.44
CA LEU A 120 -2.13 4.29 -7.12
C LEU A 120 -3.58 4.80 -7.07
N TRP A 121 -3.81 5.96 -6.44
CA TRP A 121 -5.10 6.65 -6.48
C TRP A 121 -5.54 6.94 -7.92
N LYS A 122 -4.66 7.55 -8.72
CA LYS A 122 -4.93 7.84 -10.13
C LYS A 122 -5.30 6.57 -10.89
N ALA A 123 -4.54 5.49 -10.70
CA ALA A 123 -4.82 4.21 -11.35
C ALA A 123 -6.15 3.59 -10.88
N ALA A 124 -6.53 3.75 -9.61
CA ALA A 124 -7.83 3.31 -9.09
C ALA A 124 -8.97 4.10 -9.74
N ILE A 125 -8.86 5.44 -9.79
CA ILE A 125 -9.86 6.36 -10.34
C ILE A 125 -10.04 6.13 -11.85
N GLU A 126 -8.94 6.01 -12.60
CA GLU A 126 -8.98 5.76 -14.05
C GLU A 126 -9.66 4.43 -14.40
N GLN A 127 -9.59 3.46 -13.49
CA GLN A 127 -10.13 2.12 -13.69
C GLN A 127 -11.49 1.91 -13.00
N ALA A 128 -11.97 2.88 -12.23
CA ALA A 128 -13.21 2.78 -11.49
C ALA A 128 -14.43 2.74 -12.42
N VAL A 129 -15.49 2.06 -11.98
CA VAL A 129 -16.73 1.88 -12.73
C VAL A 129 -17.89 2.46 -11.92
N GLY A 130 -18.86 3.08 -12.60
CA GLY A 130 -20.05 3.64 -11.96
C GLY A 130 -19.73 4.74 -10.93
N PRO A 131 -20.40 4.77 -9.76
CA PRO A 131 -20.22 5.83 -8.77
C PRO A 131 -18.86 5.79 -8.07
N LEU A 132 -18.14 4.66 -8.13
CA LEU A 132 -16.86 4.48 -7.43
C LEU A 132 -15.84 5.56 -7.77
N ARG A 133 -15.85 6.06 -9.01
CA ARG A 133 -14.90 7.09 -9.44
C ARG A 133 -14.96 8.34 -8.56
N GLY A 134 -16.17 8.90 -8.38
CA GLY A 134 -16.37 10.10 -7.56
C GLY A 134 -16.08 9.85 -6.08
N ILE A 135 -16.38 8.65 -5.59
CA ILE A 135 -16.08 8.24 -4.21
C ILE A 135 -14.56 8.23 -3.99
N LEU A 136 -13.79 7.60 -4.88
CA LEU A 136 -12.32 7.55 -4.79
C LEU A 136 -11.70 8.96 -4.87
N GLU A 137 -12.18 9.81 -5.79
CA GLU A 137 -11.72 11.20 -5.92
C GLU A 137 -11.92 11.99 -4.61
N GLN A 138 -13.08 11.86 -3.97
CA GLN A 138 -13.39 12.53 -2.70
C GLN A 138 -12.63 11.95 -1.50
N THR A 139 -12.23 10.68 -1.57
CA THR A 139 -11.59 9.99 -0.44
C THR A 139 -10.16 10.46 -0.18
N ILE A 140 -9.45 10.91 -1.22
CA ILE A 140 -8.04 11.36 -1.12
C ILE A 140 -7.88 12.40 0.00
N ASP A 141 -8.77 13.40 0.01
CA ASP A 141 -8.74 14.51 0.95
C ASP A 141 -9.71 14.34 2.12
N ALA A 142 -10.50 13.27 2.14
CA ALA A 142 -11.42 12.98 3.23
C ALA A 142 -10.67 12.69 4.54
N ARG A 143 -11.20 13.21 5.65
CA ARG A 143 -10.64 13.06 7.00
C ARG A 143 -11.76 12.75 8.00
N GLN A 144 -11.40 12.09 9.10
CA GLN A 144 -12.32 11.75 10.20
C GLN A 144 -13.64 11.13 9.68
N SER A 145 -14.79 11.61 10.15
CA SER A 145 -16.11 11.11 9.75
C SER A 145 -16.35 11.14 8.24
N ALA A 146 -15.81 12.14 7.53
CA ALA A 146 -15.92 12.17 6.06
C ALA A 146 -15.15 11.01 5.42
N PHE A 147 -14.04 10.58 6.01
CA PHE A 147 -13.30 9.41 5.54
C PHE A 147 -14.07 8.12 5.83
N GLU A 148 -14.65 7.97 7.03
CA GLU A 148 -15.53 6.83 7.36
C GLU A 148 -16.68 6.69 6.36
N THR A 149 -17.43 7.78 6.10
CA THR A 149 -18.53 7.77 5.13
C THR A 149 -18.06 7.35 3.74
N LYS A 150 -16.87 7.77 3.30
CA LYS A 150 -16.35 7.34 2.00
C LYS A 150 -15.95 5.88 1.95
N ILE A 151 -15.46 5.32 3.06
CA ILE A 151 -15.19 3.88 3.15
C ILE A 151 -16.49 3.08 3.13
N GLU A 152 -17.55 3.52 3.82
CA GLU A 152 -18.89 2.93 3.74
C GLU A 152 -19.41 2.91 2.29
N GLU A 153 -19.38 4.06 1.60
CA GLU A 153 -19.79 4.17 0.20
C GLU A 153 -18.98 3.23 -0.72
N MET A 154 -17.67 3.05 -0.47
CA MET A 154 -16.84 2.10 -1.22
C MET A 154 -17.25 0.65 -0.99
N LEU A 155 -17.54 0.28 0.27
CA LEU A 155 -17.96 -1.06 0.66
C LEU A 155 -19.32 -1.41 0.05
N ASP A 156 -20.26 -0.47 0.07
CA ASP A 156 -21.59 -0.60 -0.55
C ASP A 156 -21.50 -0.86 -2.05
N VAL A 157 -20.70 -0.06 -2.77
CA VAL A 157 -20.50 -0.23 -4.21
C VAL A 157 -19.81 -1.56 -4.53
N ALA A 158 -18.90 -2.01 -3.67
CA ALA A 158 -18.29 -3.33 -3.79
C ALA A 158 -19.22 -4.48 -3.35
N GLY A 159 -20.33 -4.18 -2.68
CA GLY A 159 -21.22 -5.14 -2.05
C GLY A 159 -20.52 -5.98 -0.98
N ILE A 160 -19.55 -5.41 -0.27
CA ILE A 160 -18.86 -6.06 0.86
C ILE A 160 -19.72 -5.83 2.10
N ALA A 161 -20.13 -6.91 2.76
CA ALA A 161 -20.92 -6.80 3.99
C ALA A 161 -20.08 -6.18 5.11
N TYR A 162 -20.67 -5.25 5.85
CA TYR A 162 -20.06 -4.65 7.02
C TYR A 162 -21.10 -4.30 8.10
N GLU A 163 -20.63 -4.22 9.33
CA GLU A 163 -21.34 -3.75 10.52
C GLU A 163 -20.59 -2.52 11.05
N ARG A 164 -21.29 -1.42 11.29
CA ARG A 164 -20.70 -0.26 11.98
C ARG A 164 -20.66 -0.57 13.48
N LEU A 165 -19.45 -0.54 14.05
CA LEU A 165 -19.20 -0.86 15.45
C LEU A 165 -19.12 0.41 16.33
N ASP A 166 -18.62 1.53 15.79
CA ASP A 166 -18.66 2.82 16.47
C ASP A 166 -19.97 3.57 16.15
N ASP A 167 -20.92 3.45 17.08
CA ASP A 167 -22.17 4.21 17.14
C ASP A 167 -22.15 5.28 18.25
N GLY A 168 -20.99 5.52 18.87
CA GLY A 168 -20.82 6.42 20.00
C GLY A 168 -21.30 5.87 21.36
N SER A 169 -21.84 4.65 21.42
CA SER A 169 -22.31 4.05 22.68
C SER A 169 -21.20 3.41 23.50
N ILE A 170 -20.15 2.89 22.84
CA ILE A 170 -19.02 2.21 23.48
C ILE A 170 -17.73 3.00 23.17
N PRO A 171 -17.17 3.73 24.14
CA PRO A 171 -15.93 4.47 23.93
C PRO A 171 -14.77 3.56 23.50
N GLY A 172 -14.13 3.90 22.39
CA GLY A 172 -13.01 3.14 21.84
C GLY A 172 -13.41 1.86 21.09
N ALA A 173 -14.69 1.72 20.73
CA ALA A 173 -15.10 0.76 19.72
C ALA A 173 -14.40 1.05 18.38
N PRO A 174 -13.96 0.02 17.64
CA PRO A 174 -13.48 0.19 16.27
C PRO A 174 -14.58 0.68 15.34
N ASP A 175 -14.23 1.20 14.16
CA ASP A 175 -15.23 1.74 13.25
C ASP A 175 -16.13 0.66 12.63
N PHE A 176 -15.56 -0.45 12.16
CA PHE A 176 -16.29 -1.46 11.39
C PHE A 176 -15.93 -2.90 11.74
N CYS A 177 -16.85 -3.82 11.46
CA CYS A 177 -16.56 -5.22 11.22
C CYS A 177 -16.95 -5.59 9.79
N LEU A 178 -15.98 -6.02 8.98
CA LEU A 178 -16.23 -6.48 7.61
C LEU A 178 -16.48 -7.99 7.59
N GLY A 179 -17.27 -8.47 6.63
CA GLY A 179 -17.60 -9.88 6.42
C GLY A 179 -18.91 -10.31 7.09
N SER A 180 -19.65 -11.22 6.45
CA SER A 180 -20.92 -11.76 6.97
C SER A 180 -20.73 -13.00 7.86
N ASP A 181 -19.71 -13.80 7.56
CA ASP A 181 -19.47 -15.08 8.24
C ASP A 181 -18.42 -14.90 9.33
N ALA A 182 -18.62 -15.54 10.49
CA ALA A 182 -17.70 -15.45 11.62
C ALA A 182 -16.25 -15.85 11.26
N SER A 183 -16.08 -16.75 10.29
CA SER A 183 -14.78 -17.17 9.76
C SER A 183 -14.16 -16.17 8.80
N GLU A 184 -14.91 -15.18 8.30
CA GLU A 184 -14.49 -14.14 7.34
C GLU A 184 -14.40 -12.74 7.97
N GLN A 185 -14.80 -12.60 9.22
CA GLN A 185 -14.82 -11.32 9.91
C GLN A 185 -13.45 -10.68 10.06
N ILE A 186 -13.42 -9.34 9.92
CA ILE A 186 -12.25 -8.49 10.15
C ILE A 186 -12.73 -7.25 10.89
N VAL A 187 -12.10 -6.92 12.01
CA VAL A 187 -12.36 -5.67 12.74
C VAL A 187 -11.47 -4.58 12.16
N VAL A 188 -12.06 -3.46 11.77
CA VAL A 188 -11.36 -2.39 11.06
C VAL A 188 -11.44 -1.09 11.81
N GLU A 189 -10.28 -0.45 11.94
CA GLU A 189 -10.12 0.91 12.44
C GLU A 189 -9.62 1.82 11.32
N LEU A 190 -10.22 2.99 11.19
CA LEU A 190 -9.84 4.03 10.25
C LEU A 190 -9.06 5.11 10.99
N LYS A 191 -7.87 5.42 10.49
CA LYS A 191 -7.04 6.51 11.02
C LYS A 191 -6.73 7.50 9.92
N THR A 192 -7.00 8.77 10.21
CA THR A 192 -6.63 9.87 9.33
C THR A 192 -5.66 10.79 10.04
N ALA A 193 -4.70 11.32 9.30
CA ALA A 193 -3.74 12.27 9.81
C ALA A 193 -3.87 13.62 9.11
N ALA A 194 -3.68 14.70 9.87
CA ALA A 194 -3.68 16.07 9.35
C ALA A 194 -2.31 16.47 8.81
N ASN A 195 -2.29 17.40 7.85
CA ASN A 195 -1.07 18.03 7.31
C ASN A 195 -0.06 17.04 6.70
N ASP A 196 -0.53 16.07 5.92
CA ASP A 196 0.29 15.05 5.25
C ASP A 196 1.21 14.24 6.17
N LYS A 197 0.92 14.23 7.48
CA LYS A 197 1.59 13.33 8.42
C LYS A 197 1.10 11.92 8.20
N ASP A 198 1.97 10.96 8.49
CA ASP A 198 1.58 9.56 8.53
C ASP A 198 1.07 9.18 9.94
N VAL A 199 0.31 8.09 10.02
CA VAL A 199 -0.22 7.52 11.26
C VAL A 199 0.90 6.82 12.03
N GLY A 200 1.07 7.20 13.30
CA GLY A 200 2.03 6.61 14.23
C GLY A 200 1.56 5.31 14.88
N LEU A 201 2.42 4.71 15.72
CA LEU A 201 2.21 3.37 16.30
C LEU A 201 0.92 3.22 17.11
N ASN A 202 0.57 4.20 17.94
CA ASN A 202 -0.65 4.13 18.75
C ASN A 202 -1.88 4.03 17.85
N GLY A 203 -2.00 4.95 16.89
CA GLY A 203 -3.11 4.91 15.93
C GLY A 203 -3.15 3.61 15.13
N ALA A 204 -1.99 3.08 14.74
CA ALA A 204 -1.90 1.82 14.01
C ALA A 204 -2.36 0.58 14.80
N THR A 205 -2.33 0.64 16.13
CA THR A 205 -2.59 -0.50 17.03
C THR A 205 -3.85 -0.37 17.88
N ASP A 206 -4.54 0.78 17.83
CA ASP A 206 -5.77 1.04 18.59
C ASP A 206 -6.83 -0.05 18.36
N VAL A 207 -6.97 -0.53 17.11
CA VAL A 207 -7.88 -1.60 16.73
C VAL A 207 -7.72 -2.88 17.55
N VAL A 208 -6.50 -3.18 18.03
CA VAL A 208 -6.23 -4.40 18.83
C VAL A 208 -6.94 -4.31 20.17
N LYS A 209 -6.89 -3.13 20.81
CA LYS A 209 -7.58 -2.87 22.07
C LYS A 209 -9.08 -2.71 21.85
N GLY A 210 -9.47 -1.97 20.81
CA GLY A 210 -10.88 -1.76 20.47
C GLY A 210 -11.61 -3.07 20.16
N ALA A 211 -10.96 -3.99 19.43
CA ALA A 211 -11.52 -5.31 19.17
C ALA A 211 -11.82 -6.09 20.45
N ALA A 212 -10.99 -5.95 21.49
CA ALA A 212 -11.24 -6.59 22.78
C ALA A 212 -12.43 -5.97 23.53
N ILE A 213 -12.61 -4.64 23.44
CA ILE A 213 -13.73 -3.91 24.05
C ILE A 213 -15.07 -4.41 23.51
N VAL A 214 -15.16 -4.66 22.21
CA VAL A 214 -16.38 -5.16 21.54
C VAL A 214 -16.48 -6.69 21.53
N GLY A 215 -15.66 -7.41 22.31
CA GLY A 215 -15.72 -8.86 22.43
C GLY A 215 -15.20 -9.65 21.21
N ARG A 216 -14.45 -9.01 20.30
CA ARG A 216 -13.91 -9.57 19.05
C ARG A 216 -12.38 -9.73 19.08
N SER A 217 -11.80 -9.94 20.25
CA SER A 217 -10.34 -10.04 20.43
C SER A 217 -9.67 -11.17 19.63
N LYS A 218 -10.40 -12.19 19.18
CA LYS A 218 -9.89 -13.30 18.37
C LYS A 218 -10.07 -13.13 16.86
N VAL A 219 -10.76 -12.06 16.43
CA VAL A 219 -10.99 -11.76 15.01
C VAL A 219 -9.75 -11.06 14.45
N CYS A 220 -9.43 -11.27 13.16
CA CYS A 220 -8.39 -10.51 12.49
C CYS A 220 -8.69 -9.01 12.55
N LYS A 221 -7.65 -8.18 12.63
CA LYS A 221 -7.75 -6.72 12.68
C LYS A 221 -7.09 -6.10 11.46
N ALA A 222 -7.62 -4.98 11.01
CA ALA A 222 -6.96 -4.14 10.04
C ALA A 222 -7.04 -2.67 10.47
N THR A 223 -5.93 -1.95 10.36
CA THR A 223 -5.95 -0.49 10.44
C THR A 223 -5.81 0.08 9.04
N LEU A 224 -6.75 0.94 8.65
CA LEU A 224 -6.75 1.68 7.40
C LEU A 224 -6.25 3.11 7.64
N ALA A 225 -5.13 3.49 7.05
CA ALA A 225 -4.53 4.82 7.25
C ALA A 225 -4.63 5.71 6.00
N ASN A 226 -5.04 6.96 6.19
CA ASN A 226 -4.99 8.02 5.17
C ASN A 226 -4.10 9.19 5.67
N PRO A 227 -2.96 9.50 5.02
CA PRO A 227 -2.44 8.92 3.78
C PRO A 227 -1.68 7.59 3.94
N GLY A 228 -1.18 7.26 5.14
CA GLY A 228 -0.46 6.01 5.39
C GLY A 228 0.21 5.97 6.76
N PHE A 229 1.22 5.11 6.93
CA PHE A 229 1.89 4.86 8.21
C PHE A 229 3.33 5.38 8.28
N GLU A 230 3.74 5.78 9.48
CA GLU A 230 5.11 6.20 9.75
C GLU A 230 6.09 5.04 9.43
N PRO A 231 7.30 5.31 8.92
CA PRO A 231 8.23 4.28 8.46
C PRO A 231 8.60 3.19 9.48
N ASN A 232 8.61 3.51 10.77
CA ASN A 232 8.96 2.55 11.83
C ASN A 232 7.79 1.62 12.19
N VAL A 233 6.55 2.04 11.93
CA VAL A 233 5.34 1.36 12.43
C VAL A 233 5.24 -0.08 11.93
N PRO A 234 5.39 -0.38 10.61
CA PRO A 234 5.34 -1.77 10.13
C PRO A 234 6.33 -2.70 10.82
N TRP A 235 7.52 -2.19 11.17
CA TRP A 235 8.51 -2.99 11.90
C TRP A 235 8.11 -3.18 13.37
N GLN A 236 7.60 -2.14 14.03
CA GLN A 236 7.20 -2.21 15.44
C GLN A 236 6.02 -3.16 15.68
N VAL A 237 5.14 -3.33 14.69
CA VAL A 237 4.01 -4.26 14.77
C VAL A 237 4.26 -5.62 14.12
N SER A 238 5.49 -5.89 13.65
CA SER A 238 5.81 -7.12 12.91
C SER A 238 5.55 -8.42 13.68
N ASN A 239 5.48 -8.36 15.01
CA ASN A 239 5.17 -9.50 15.89
C ASN A 239 3.68 -9.61 16.23
N VAL A 240 2.82 -8.76 15.67
CA VAL A 240 1.37 -8.81 15.89
C VAL A 240 0.77 -9.68 14.78
N GLU A 241 0.44 -10.93 15.13
CA GLU A 241 0.08 -11.98 14.17
C GLU A 241 -1.28 -11.80 13.49
N ASP A 242 -2.11 -10.88 13.97
CA ASP A 242 -3.49 -10.71 13.52
C ASP A 242 -3.85 -9.27 13.15
N LEU A 243 -2.84 -8.44 12.84
CA LEU A 243 -3.01 -7.03 12.47
C LEU A 243 -2.46 -6.76 11.06
N ALA A 244 -3.35 -6.38 10.15
CA ALA A 244 -2.98 -5.82 8.86
C ALA A 244 -2.90 -4.28 8.92
N LEU A 245 -1.89 -3.71 8.25
CA LEU A 245 -1.74 -2.28 8.06
C LEU A 245 -1.95 -1.95 6.58
N VAL A 246 -2.97 -1.16 6.29
CA VAL A 246 -3.43 -0.90 4.92
C VAL A 246 -3.46 0.60 4.67
N GLU A 247 -2.75 1.09 3.65
CA GLU A 247 -2.92 2.50 3.23
C GLU A 247 -4.21 2.65 2.43
N ALA A 248 -4.92 3.77 2.62
CA ALA A 248 -6.18 4.06 1.95
C ALA A 248 -6.10 3.93 0.41
N CYS A 249 -4.96 4.32 -0.18
CA CYS A 249 -4.74 4.17 -1.62
C CYS A 249 -4.67 2.70 -2.07
N GLN A 250 -4.11 1.81 -1.25
CA GLN A 250 -4.04 0.37 -1.52
C GLN A 250 -5.45 -0.23 -1.42
N PHE A 251 -6.20 0.15 -0.40
CA PHE A 251 -7.59 -0.27 -0.20
C PHE A 251 -8.50 0.18 -1.34
N GLY A 252 -8.47 1.47 -1.70
CA GLY A 252 -9.27 2.01 -2.81
C GLY A 252 -8.94 1.35 -4.15
N TYR A 253 -7.66 1.05 -4.38
CA TYR A 253 -7.27 0.25 -5.55
C TYR A 253 -7.81 -1.18 -5.47
N GLY A 254 -7.75 -1.84 -4.32
CA GLY A 254 -8.34 -3.16 -4.09
C GLY A 254 -9.86 -3.20 -4.35
N ILE A 255 -10.60 -2.23 -3.83
CA ILE A 255 -12.05 -2.05 -4.09
C ILE A 255 -12.32 -1.89 -5.59
N SER A 256 -11.48 -1.13 -6.30
CA SER A 256 -11.60 -1.00 -7.76
C SER A 256 -11.44 -2.34 -8.48
N LEU A 257 -10.62 -3.27 -7.98
CA LEU A 257 -10.47 -4.61 -8.56
C LEU A 257 -11.70 -5.47 -8.28
N VAL A 258 -12.26 -5.39 -7.07
CA VAL A 258 -13.47 -6.13 -6.69
C VAL A 258 -14.66 -5.73 -7.54
N THR A 259 -14.90 -4.42 -7.68
CA THR A 259 -16.02 -3.87 -8.47
C THR A 259 -15.94 -4.19 -9.97
N ARG A 260 -14.74 -4.45 -10.49
CA ARG A 260 -14.52 -4.92 -11.86
C ARG A 260 -14.60 -6.43 -12.03
N GLY A 261 -14.80 -7.18 -10.94
CA GLY A 261 -14.72 -8.64 -10.93
C GLY A 261 -13.33 -9.19 -11.24
N GLU A 262 -12.26 -8.38 -11.07
CA GLU A 262 -10.88 -8.85 -11.24
C GLU A 262 -10.38 -9.61 -10.01
N VAL A 263 -11.00 -9.38 -8.85
CA VAL A 263 -10.72 -9.97 -7.54
C VAL A 263 -12.06 -10.31 -6.88
N THR A 264 -12.18 -11.45 -6.23
CA THR A 264 -13.41 -11.80 -5.49
C THR A 264 -13.45 -11.09 -4.13
N LYS A 265 -14.65 -10.93 -3.55
CA LYS A 265 -14.80 -10.35 -2.21
C LYS A 265 -14.03 -11.15 -1.14
N GLY A 266 -14.10 -12.49 -1.21
CA GLY A 266 -13.35 -13.38 -0.31
C GLY A 266 -11.84 -13.16 -0.42
N THR A 267 -11.29 -13.14 -1.64
CA THR A 267 -9.85 -12.86 -1.85
C THR A 267 -9.43 -11.48 -1.34
N PHE A 268 -10.31 -10.48 -1.44
CA PHE A 268 -10.05 -9.16 -0.87
C PHE A 268 -10.04 -9.18 0.68
N LEU A 269 -10.96 -9.90 1.31
CA LEU A 269 -10.97 -10.08 2.77
C LEU A 269 -9.75 -10.90 3.24
N ASP A 270 -9.37 -11.97 2.53
CA ASP A 270 -8.15 -12.74 2.81
C ASP A 270 -6.89 -11.87 2.73
N TRP A 271 -6.82 -10.96 1.77
CA TRP A 271 -5.72 -10.01 1.68
C TRP A 271 -5.66 -9.06 2.88
N LEU A 272 -6.80 -8.59 3.39
CA LEU A 272 -6.89 -7.77 4.60
C LEU A 272 -6.55 -8.55 5.89
N ARG A 273 -6.38 -9.86 5.82
CA ARG A 273 -5.97 -10.72 6.94
C ARG A 273 -4.48 -10.99 6.97
N ILE A 274 -3.73 -10.60 5.93
CA ILE A 274 -2.29 -10.78 5.90
C ILE A 274 -1.66 -9.87 6.96
N PRO A 275 -0.94 -10.42 7.96
CA PRO A 275 -0.35 -9.61 9.01
C PRO A 275 0.75 -8.68 8.50
N GLY A 276 0.87 -7.51 9.12
CA GLY A 276 1.84 -6.48 8.77
C GLY A 276 1.36 -5.56 7.65
N MET A 277 2.31 -4.89 6.99
CA MET A 277 2.01 -3.93 5.93
C MET A 277 1.59 -4.65 4.66
N VAL A 278 0.38 -4.36 4.18
CA VAL A 278 -0.14 -4.98 2.97
C VAL A 278 -0.09 -4.04 1.76
N ALA A 279 0.14 -4.63 0.59
CA ALA A 279 0.19 -3.95 -0.69
C ALA A 279 -0.65 -4.70 -1.73
N VAL A 280 -1.21 -3.97 -2.69
CA VAL A 280 -2.08 -4.55 -3.73
C VAL A 280 -1.35 -5.54 -4.66
N SER A 281 -0.02 -5.52 -4.69
CA SER A 281 0.76 -6.56 -5.37
C SER A 281 0.52 -7.95 -4.77
N GLN A 282 0.35 -8.04 -3.44
CA GLN A 282 0.02 -9.30 -2.76
C GLN A 282 -1.39 -9.75 -3.11
N LEU A 283 -2.37 -8.83 -3.11
CA LEU A 283 -3.74 -9.13 -3.52
C LEU A 283 -3.80 -9.75 -4.92
N ARG A 284 -3.03 -9.21 -5.87
CA ARG A 284 -2.92 -9.77 -7.22
C ARG A 284 -2.22 -11.12 -7.26
N GLY A 285 -1.28 -11.37 -6.35
CA GLY A 285 -0.62 -12.67 -6.19
C GLY A 285 -1.58 -13.77 -5.71
N LEU A 286 -2.54 -13.42 -4.84
CA LEU A 286 -3.55 -14.37 -4.36
C LEU A 286 -4.49 -14.84 -5.48
N VAL A 287 -4.77 -13.99 -6.48
CA VAL A 287 -5.59 -14.38 -7.63
C VAL A 287 -4.90 -15.45 -8.48
N THR A 288 -3.56 -15.40 -8.58
CA THR A 288 -2.80 -16.36 -9.39
C THR A 288 -2.66 -17.75 -8.76
N THR A 289 -2.88 -17.89 -7.45
CA THR A 289 -2.72 -19.17 -6.74
C THR A 289 -3.99 -20.01 -6.65
N VAL A 290 -5.17 -19.45 -6.98
CA VAL A 290 -6.48 -20.14 -6.87
C VAL A 290 -6.91 -20.79 -8.20
N SER A 291 -6.03 -20.81 -9.21
CA SER A 291 -6.32 -21.37 -10.55
C SER A 291 -5.70 -22.75 -10.80
N GLU A 292 -5.45 -23.54 -9.75
CA GLU A 292 -5.04 -24.96 -9.86
C GLU A 292 -6.18 -25.91 -9.46
#